data_AF-L2G4F7-F1
#
_entry.id   AF-L2G4F7-F1
#
_cell.length_a   1.000
_cell.length_b   1.000
_cell.length_c   1.000
_cell.angle_alpha   90.00
_cell.angle_beta   90.00
_cell.angle_gamma   90.00
#
_symmetry.space_group_name_H-M   'P 1'
#
loop_
_entity.id
_entity.type
_entity.pdbx_description
1 polymer ?
#
loop_
_entity_poly.entity_id
_entity_poly.type
_entity_poly.pdbx_seq_one_letter_code
_entity_poly.pdbx_strand_id
1 'polypeptide(L)'
;MVRGEAQQTKVHYKGANDDFLIFVEDPELYKKWKGDKSVPLAHFVSSFKIFVTHKQGAQGTYDAASKASLENEFGTHVDEDVIKQILEKGDTQNVEFPDRQGPKNDSQGGMVAH
;
A
#
# COMPACT_ATOMS: atom_id res chain seq x y z
N MET A 1 -15.40 -18.30 12.40
CA MET A 1 -14.06 -17.99 11.84
C MET A 1 -14.06 -16.51 11.56
N VAL A 2 -13.33 -15.73 12.36
CA VAL A 2 -13.40 -14.26 12.34
C VAL A 2 -12.66 -13.74 11.11
N ARG A 3 -13.42 -13.30 10.09
CA ARG A 3 -12.93 -12.46 8.98
C ARG A 3 -12.46 -11.13 9.58
N GLY A 4 -11.19 -11.05 9.91
CA GLY A 4 -10.58 -9.86 10.52
C GLY A 4 -9.12 -9.67 10.15
N GLU A 5 -8.66 -10.30 9.07
CA GLU A 5 -7.35 -9.96 8.51
C GLU A 5 -7.55 -8.74 7.61
N ALA A 6 -7.20 -7.58 8.16
CA ALA A 6 -6.99 -6.36 7.40
C ALA A 6 -5.79 -6.56 6.45
N GLN A 7 -5.96 -7.35 5.39
CA GLN A 7 -5.06 -7.36 4.24
C GLN A 7 -5.26 -6.03 3.52
N GLN A 8 -4.58 -4.99 4.01
CA GLN A 8 -4.54 -3.71 3.33
C GLN A 8 -3.58 -3.84 2.16
N THR A 9 -4.14 -3.86 0.96
CA THR A 9 -3.37 -3.73 -0.26
C THR A 9 -2.99 -2.27 -0.40
N LYS A 10 -1.69 -1.93 -0.38
CA LYS A 10 -1.25 -0.55 -0.62
C LYS A 10 -0.55 -0.46 -1.95
N VAL A 11 -0.87 0.54 -2.75
CA VAL A 11 -0.17 0.82 -4.00
C VAL A 11 0.83 1.92 -3.72
N HIS A 12 2.10 1.60 -3.92
CA HIS A 12 3.23 2.50 -3.67
C HIS A 12 3.80 2.98 -5.00
N TYR A 13 3.86 4.29 -5.17
CA TYR A 13 4.48 4.94 -6.31
C TYR A 13 5.68 5.74 -5.85
N LYS A 14 6.85 5.34 -6.32
CA LYS A 14 8.10 6.04 -6.07
C LYS A 14 8.25 7.19 -7.07
N GLY A 15 8.04 8.41 -6.62
CA GLY A 15 8.28 9.63 -7.39
C GLY A 15 9.76 10.01 -7.45
N ALA A 16 10.04 11.15 -8.06
CA ALA A 16 11.38 11.71 -8.17
C ALA A 16 11.84 12.35 -6.85
N ASN A 17 10.97 13.15 -6.21
CA ASN A 17 11.26 13.75 -4.90
C ASN A 17 10.63 12.98 -3.74
N ASP A 18 9.37 12.60 -3.89
CA ASP A 18 8.57 12.00 -2.83
C ASP A 18 7.93 10.67 -3.24
N ASP A 19 7.76 9.83 -2.24
CA ASP A 19 7.11 8.53 -2.35
C ASP A 19 5.63 8.68 -1.99
N PHE A 20 4.75 8.29 -2.90
CA PHE A 20 3.30 8.37 -2.76
C PHE A 20 2.70 6.99 -2.55
N LEU A 21 1.66 6.88 -1.74
CA LEU A 21 0.94 5.65 -1.53
C LEU A 21 -0.55 5.86 -1.38
N ILE A 22 -1.30 4.84 -1.78
CA ILE A 22 -2.76 4.79 -1.70
C ILE A 22 -3.16 3.44 -1.12
N PHE A 23 -4.14 3.46 -0.22
CA PHE A 23 -4.72 2.24 0.35
C PHE A 23 -5.90 1.76 -0.50
N VAL A 24 -5.82 0.51 -0.90
CA VAL A 24 -6.85 -0.23 -1.61
C VAL A 24 -7.45 -1.25 -0.64
N GLU A 25 -8.76 -1.18 -0.42
CA GLU A 25 -9.48 -2.16 0.40
C GLU A 25 -9.72 -3.47 -0.35
N ASP A 26 -9.95 -3.37 -1.68
CA ASP A 26 -10.40 -4.50 -2.47
C ASP A 26 -9.49 -4.73 -3.70
N PRO A 27 -8.54 -5.68 -3.62
CA PRO A 27 -7.64 -6.00 -4.72
C PRO A 27 -8.37 -6.69 -5.89
N GLU A 28 -9.53 -7.30 -5.66
CA GLU A 28 -10.32 -7.94 -6.71
C GLU A 28 -10.99 -6.89 -7.61
N LEU A 29 -11.55 -5.84 -6.99
CA LEU A 29 -12.06 -4.66 -7.69
C LEU A 29 -10.94 -3.92 -8.43
N TYR A 30 -9.75 -3.80 -7.84
CA TYR A 30 -8.60 -3.23 -8.53
C TYR A 30 -8.23 -4.02 -9.80
N LYS A 31 -8.24 -5.35 -9.72
CA LYS A 31 -7.98 -6.23 -10.88
C LYS A 31 -9.08 -6.10 -11.95
N LYS A 32 -10.34 -5.94 -11.55
CA LYS A 32 -11.45 -5.63 -12.47
C LYS A 32 -11.30 -4.25 -13.10
N TRP A 33 -10.93 -3.23 -12.34
CA TRP A 33 -10.69 -1.87 -12.84
C TRP A 33 -9.58 -1.84 -13.90
N LYS A 34 -8.54 -2.67 -13.73
CA LYS A 34 -7.46 -2.82 -14.72
C LYS A 34 -7.96 -3.36 -16.07
N GLY A 35 -9.05 -4.13 -16.07
CA GLY A 35 -9.73 -4.60 -17.29
C GLY A 35 -10.86 -3.69 -17.77
N ASP A 36 -11.57 -3.05 -16.85
CA ASP A 36 -12.78 -2.26 -17.11
C ASP A 36 -12.76 -0.96 -16.28
N LYS A 37 -12.32 0.14 -16.92
CA LYS A 37 -12.16 1.46 -16.27
C LYS A 37 -13.48 2.13 -15.85
N SER A 38 -14.63 1.47 -16.03
CA SER A 38 -15.96 1.96 -15.62
C SER A 38 -16.20 1.88 -14.11
N VAL A 39 -15.39 1.13 -13.36
CA VAL A 39 -15.53 1.02 -11.90
C VAL A 39 -15.06 2.30 -11.23
N PRO A 40 -15.89 2.97 -10.40
CA PRO A 40 -15.46 4.12 -9.64
C PRO A 40 -14.39 3.74 -8.62
N LEU A 41 -13.29 4.51 -8.60
CA LEU A 41 -12.19 4.36 -7.64
C LEU A 41 -12.69 4.37 -6.19
N ALA A 42 -13.80 5.08 -5.94
CA ALA A 42 -14.47 5.19 -4.65
C ALA A 42 -14.88 3.87 -4.02
N HIS A 43 -15.11 2.84 -4.84
CA HIS A 43 -15.58 1.55 -4.36
C HIS A 43 -14.48 0.65 -3.81
N PHE A 44 -13.21 0.91 -4.14
CA PHE A 44 -12.10 0.05 -3.74
C PHE A 44 -10.92 0.79 -3.11
N VAL A 45 -10.88 2.12 -3.20
CA VAL A 45 -9.90 2.96 -2.51
C VAL A 45 -10.42 3.31 -1.11
N SER A 46 -9.66 2.94 -0.07
CA SER A 46 -10.05 3.11 1.34
C SER A 46 -10.21 4.58 1.74
N SER A 47 -9.41 5.47 1.14
CA SER A 47 -9.52 6.91 1.30
C SER A 47 -9.02 7.60 0.04
N PHE A 48 -9.80 8.53 -0.53
CA PHE A 48 -9.36 9.45 -1.60
C PHE A 48 -8.36 10.49 -1.08
N LYS A 49 -7.35 10.02 -0.38
CA LYS A 49 -6.25 10.81 0.12
C LYS A 49 -4.98 10.15 -0.38
N ILE A 50 -4.20 10.92 -1.11
CA ILE A 50 -2.85 10.52 -1.48
C ILE A 50 -1.98 10.74 -0.25
N PHE A 51 -1.31 9.69 0.18
CA PHE A 51 -0.39 9.74 1.30
C PHE A 51 1.03 9.84 0.77
N VAL A 52 1.88 10.61 1.45
CA VAL A 52 3.32 10.66 1.21
C VAL A 52 4.05 10.13 2.43
N THR A 53 5.10 9.36 2.19
CA THR A 53 5.90 8.81 3.29
C THR A 53 7.18 9.61 3.56
N HIS A 54 7.48 10.69 2.83
CA HIS A 54 8.70 11.52 3.00
C HIS A 54 9.97 10.66 3.23
N LYS A 55 10.12 9.57 2.46
CA LYS A 55 11.23 8.61 2.57
C LYS A 55 11.38 7.91 3.94
N GLN A 56 10.38 8.02 4.82
CA GLN A 56 10.33 7.35 6.13
C GLN A 56 9.83 5.89 6.05
N GLY A 57 10.29 5.13 5.05
CA GLY A 57 10.02 3.69 4.97
C GLY A 57 8.53 3.28 4.88
N ALA A 58 8.29 1.99 4.68
CA ALA A 58 6.94 1.47 4.43
C ALA A 58 6.02 1.40 5.67
N GLN A 59 6.53 1.79 6.85
CA GLN A 59 5.87 1.64 8.16
C GLN A 59 6.19 2.87 9.03
N GLY A 60 5.33 3.90 8.93
CA GLY A 60 5.50 5.19 9.61
C GLY A 60 4.23 6.03 9.53
N THR A 61 4.28 7.26 10.03
CA THR A 61 3.18 8.22 9.87
C THR A 61 3.08 8.62 8.41
N TYR A 62 1.88 8.47 7.85
CA TYR A 62 1.60 8.91 6.51
C TYR A 62 1.00 10.32 6.55
N ASP A 63 1.64 11.25 5.86
CA ASP A 63 1.12 12.61 5.72
C ASP A 63 0.28 12.72 4.45
N ALA A 64 -0.71 13.61 4.46
CA ALA A 64 -1.47 13.92 3.25
C ALA A 64 -0.56 14.67 2.26
N ALA A 65 -0.56 14.23 1.00
CA ALA A 65 0.16 14.93 -0.07
C ALA A 65 -0.36 16.36 -0.21
N SER A 66 0.55 17.32 -0.30
CA SER A 66 0.18 18.70 -0.62
C SER A 66 -0.11 18.84 -2.11
N LYS A 67 -1.07 19.70 -2.48
CA LYS A 67 -1.39 19.98 -3.89
C LYS A 67 -0.16 20.37 -4.71
N ALA A 68 0.75 21.14 -4.11
CA ALA A 68 2.02 21.52 -4.74
C ALA A 68 2.90 20.29 -5.06
N SER A 69 2.96 19.29 -4.18
CA SER A 69 3.72 18.05 -4.41
C SER A 69 3.08 17.22 -5.53
N LEU A 70 1.75 17.17 -5.59
CA LEU A 70 1.01 16.47 -6.64
C LEU A 70 1.24 17.13 -8.02
N GLU A 71 1.15 18.47 -8.10
CA GLU A 71 1.42 19.18 -9.35
C GLU A 71 2.88 19.05 -9.80
N ASN A 72 3.84 19.03 -8.88
CA ASN A 72 5.26 18.93 -9.24
C ASN A 72 5.65 17.53 -9.74
N GLU A 73 5.02 16.47 -9.20
CA GLU A 73 5.36 15.08 -9.55
C GLU A 73 4.46 14.50 -10.66
N PHE A 74 3.18 14.82 -10.66
CA PHE A 74 2.20 14.30 -11.63
C PHE A 74 1.79 15.33 -12.68
N GLY A 75 2.07 16.62 -12.48
CA GLY A 75 1.62 17.69 -13.36
C GLY A 75 0.14 18.06 -13.19
N THR A 76 -0.55 17.47 -12.21
CA THR A 76 -1.99 17.67 -11.98
C THR A 76 -2.28 17.90 -10.49
N HIS A 77 -3.26 18.77 -10.19
CA HIS A 77 -3.78 18.97 -8.83
C HIS A 77 -5.08 18.19 -8.58
N VAL A 78 -5.52 17.39 -9.54
CA VAL A 78 -6.78 16.63 -9.47
C VAL A 78 -6.49 15.28 -8.83
N ASP A 79 -6.96 15.08 -7.61
CA ASP A 79 -6.71 13.87 -6.82
C ASP A 79 -7.07 12.59 -7.61
N GLU A 80 -8.19 12.59 -8.33
CA GLU A 80 -8.62 11.43 -9.14
C GLU A 80 -7.65 11.08 -10.26
N ASP A 81 -7.04 12.07 -10.92
CA ASP A 81 -6.09 11.83 -12.00
C ASP A 81 -4.77 11.26 -11.45
N VAL A 82 -4.30 11.85 -10.34
CA VAL A 82 -3.11 11.37 -9.64
C VAL A 82 -3.32 9.93 -9.13
N ILE A 83 -4.48 9.63 -8.55
CA ILE A 83 -4.82 8.27 -8.11
C ILE A 83 -4.77 7.28 -9.28
N LYS A 84 -5.32 7.63 -10.45
CA LYS A 84 -5.25 6.78 -11.65
C LYS A 84 -3.80 6.55 -12.07
N GLN A 85 -2.96 7.59 -12.08
CA GLN A 85 -1.54 7.43 -12.42
C GLN A 85 -0.79 6.56 -11.43
N ILE A 86 -1.03 6.73 -10.13
CA ILE A 86 -0.44 5.90 -9.08
C ILE A 86 -0.91 4.45 -9.21
N LEU A 87 -2.17 4.21 -9.56
CA LEU A 87 -2.70 2.86 -9.80
C LEU A 87 -2.12 2.23 -11.08
N GLU A 88 -1.89 3.02 -12.15
CA GLU A 88 -1.33 2.49 -13.40
C GLU A 88 0.19 2.28 -13.35
N LYS A 89 0.93 3.14 -12.63
CA LYS A 89 2.41 3.13 -12.58
C LYS A 89 2.97 2.60 -11.27
N GLY A 90 2.18 2.59 -10.20
CA GLY A 90 2.60 2.19 -8.87
C GLY A 90 2.69 0.68 -8.71
N ASP A 91 3.50 0.27 -7.75
CA ASP A 91 3.68 -1.12 -7.38
C ASP A 91 2.66 -1.50 -6.30
N THR A 92 1.93 -2.60 -6.53
CA THR A 92 0.96 -3.10 -5.57
C THR A 92 1.69 -3.90 -4.50
N GLN A 93 1.87 -3.28 -3.33
CA GLN A 93 2.42 -3.95 -2.17
C GLN A 93 1.27 -4.53 -1.35
N ASN A 94 1.09 -5.86 -1.45
CA ASN A 94 0.30 -6.57 -0.46
C ASN A 94 1.11 -6.59 0.84
N VAL A 95 0.69 -5.83 1.85
CA VAL A 95 1.22 -6.00 3.20
C VAL A 95 0.50 -7.20 3.81
N GLU A 96 0.84 -8.38 3.34
CA GLU A 96 0.73 -9.54 4.19
C GLU A 96 1.76 -9.28 5.27
N PHE A 97 1.34 -8.97 6.50
CA PHE A 97 2.28 -9.06 7.61
C PHE A 97 2.77 -10.51 7.55
N PRO A 98 4.04 -10.80 7.19
CA PRO A 98 4.53 -12.13 7.43
C PRO A 98 4.37 -12.27 8.94
N ASP A 99 3.45 -13.14 9.36
CA ASP A 99 3.41 -13.67 10.70
C ASP A 99 4.89 -13.85 11.05
N ARG A 100 5.35 -13.16 12.08
CA ARG A 100 6.73 -13.31 12.54
C ARG A 100 6.80 -14.74 13.04
N GLN A 101 6.98 -15.68 12.10
CA GLN A 101 7.61 -16.95 12.30
C GLN A 101 9.05 -16.59 12.66
N GLY A 102 9.21 -16.07 13.88
CA GLY A 102 10.49 -15.97 14.51
C GLY A 102 11.11 -17.34 14.37
N PRO A 103 12.40 -17.44 13.98
CA PRO A 103 13.05 -18.73 13.89
C PRO A 103 12.80 -19.42 15.22
N LYS A 104 11.99 -20.49 15.20
CA LYS A 104 11.82 -21.37 16.35
C LYS A 104 13.25 -21.74 16.72
N ASN A 105 13.67 -21.29 17.88
CA ASN A 105 14.98 -21.59 18.41
C ASN A 105 14.99 -23.11 18.63
N ASP A 106 15.47 -23.84 17.62
CA ASP A 106 15.72 -25.28 17.60
C ASP A 106 16.95 -25.58 18.49
N SER A 107 16.96 -25.07 19.73
CA SER A 107 17.90 -25.52 20.75
C SER A 107 17.37 -26.83 21.28
N GLN A 108 17.63 -27.91 20.55
CA GLN A 108 17.63 -29.26 21.09
C GLN A 108 18.68 -29.30 22.21
N GLY A 109 18.25 -29.01 23.44
CA GLY A 109 19.03 -29.26 24.64
C GLY A 109 19.34 -30.74 24.72
N GLY A 110 20.61 -31.10 24.56
CA GLY A 110 21.11 -32.45 24.75
C GLY A 110 20.69 -32.95 26.13
N MET A 111 19.83 -33.96 26.15
CA MET A 111 19.40 -34.63 27.36
C MET A 111 20.65 -35.27 27.97
N VAL A 112 21.08 -34.77 29.12
CA VAL A 112 22.09 -35.41 29.96
C VAL A 112 21.63 -36.83 30.24
N ALA A 113 22.32 -37.81 29.67
CA ALA A 113 22.21 -39.20 30.09
C ALA A 113 23.01 -39.35 31.39
N HIS A 114 22.29 -39.71 32.45
CA HIS A 114 22.81 -39.97 33.79
C HIS A 114 23.28 -41.42 33.92
#